data_AF-A0A9R1R8Q4-F1
#
_entry.id   AF-A0A9R1R8Q4-F1
#
_cell.length_a   1.000
_cell.length_b   1.000
_cell.length_c   1.000
_cell.angle_alpha   90.00
_cell.angle_beta   90.00
_cell.angle_gamma   90.00
#
_symmetry.space_group_name_H-M   'P 1'
#
loop_
_entity.id
_entity.type
_entity.pdbx_description
1 polymer ?
#
loop_
_entity_poly.entity_id
_entity_poly.type
_entity_poly.pdbx_seq_one_letter_code
_entity_poly.pdbx_strand_id
1 'polypeptide(L)'
;MLVYEFVNNGTLEQWIHGDVGPVSPLTWDIRMKIILGSAKGLMYLHEGLEPKVVHRDVKSSNILLDKHWNAKLSDFGLAKLLGSERSYVTTRVMGTFGVCRHWHVE
;
A
#
# COMPACT_ATOMS: atom_id res chain seq x y z
N MET A 1 12.28 18.36 1.22
CA MET A 1 12.91 17.16 0.63
C MET A 1 12.86 16.05 1.67
N LEU A 2 12.35 14.87 1.32
CA LEU A 2 12.34 13.69 2.19
C LEU A 2 13.33 12.67 1.63
N VAL A 3 14.09 12.01 2.50
CA VAL A 3 15.06 10.97 2.12
C VAL A 3 14.63 9.66 2.78
N TYR A 4 14.52 8.60 1.99
CA TYR A 4 14.11 7.27 2.42
C TYR A 4 15.25 6.27 2.27
N GLU A 5 15.16 5.16 2.99
CA GLU A 5 16.01 4.01 2.67
C GLU A 5 15.73 3.53 1.24
N PHE A 6 16.79 3.12 0.53
CA PHE A 6 16.63 2.51 -0.78
C PHE A 6 16.14 1.06 -0.63
N VAL A 7 15.05 0.72 -1.32
CA VAL A 7 14.45 -0.62 -1.26
C VAL A 7 14.76 -1.39 -2.56
N ASN A 8 15.45 -2.52 -2.44
CA ASN A 8 16.17 -3.17 -3.55
C ASN A 8 15.32 -3.57 -4.76
N ASN A 9 14.13 -4.15 -4.55
CA ASN A 9 13.32 -4.67 -5.66
C ASN A 9 12.28 -3.65 -6.15
N GLY A 10 12.35 -2.38 -5.75
CA GLY A 10 11.43 -1.35 -6.25
C GLY A 10 9.97 -1.61 -5.83
N THR A 11 9.02 -1.25 -6.70
CA THR A 11 7.57 -1.30 -6.41
C THR A 11 6.93 -2.59 -6.89
N LEU A 12 5.83 -3.01 -6.25
CA LEU A 12 5.03 -4.14 -6.71
C LEU A 12 4.43 -3.90 -8.11
N GLU A 13 4.10 -2.65 -8.44
CA GLU A 13 3.60 -2.27 -9.77
C GLU A 13 4.56 -2.67 -10.89
N GLN A 14 5.87 -2.46 -10.70
CA GLN A 14 6.90 -2.85 -11.66
C GLN A 14 6.89 -4.36 -11.93
N TRP A 15 6.61 -5.18 -10.92
CA TRP A 15 6.62 -6.64 -11.07
C TRP A 15 5.31 -7.25 -11.59
N ILE A 16 4.20 -6.52 -11.45
CA ILE A 16 2.88 -6.96 -11.94
C ILE A 16 2.65 -6.46 -13.38
N HIS A 17 3.06 -5.23 -13.69
CA HIS A 17 2.73 -4.55 -14.94
C HIS A 17 3.95 -4.22 -15.82
N GLY A 18 5.16 -4.27 -15.26
CA GLY A 18 6.39 -4.02 -16.00
C GLY A 18 6.88 -5.24 -16.79
N ASP A 19 7.88 -4.99 -17.63
CA ASP A 19 8.61 -6.06 -18.33
C ASP A 19 9.59 -6.71 -17.35
N VAL A 20 9.26 -7.91 -16.90
CA VAL A 20 10.04 -8.71 -15.95
C VAL A 20 10.84 -9.81 -16.66
N GLY A 21 10.91 -9.77 -17.99
CA GLY A 21 11.49 -10.82 -18.80
C GLY A 21 10.55 -12.03 -19.01
N PRO A 22 11.07 -13.14 -19.56
CA PRO A 22 10.24 -14.25 -20.02
C PRO A 22 9.56 -15.04 -18.88
N VAL A 23 10.10 -14.97 -17.66
CA VAL A 23 9.55 -15.67 -16.49
C VAL A 23 9.52 -14.70 -15.31
N SER A 24 8.32 -14.44 -14.79
CA SER A 24 8.14 -13.60 -13.61
C SER A 24 8.70 -14.30 -12.37
N PRO A 25 9.49 -13.59 -11.53
CA PRO A 25 9.93 -14.13 -10.25
C PRO A 25 8.80 -14.21 -9.21
N LEU A 26 7.65 -13.55 -9.46
CA LEU A 26 6.51 -13.58 -8.54
C LEU A 26 5.74 -14.91 -8.64
N THR A 27 6.31 -15.95 -8.04
CA THR A 27 5.60 -17.21 -7.78
C THR A 27 4.39 -16.99 -6.87
N TRP A 28 3.49 -17.97 -6.80
CA TRP A 28 2.32 -17.90 -5.91
C TRP A 28 2.71 -17.65 -4.45
N ASP A 29 3.72 -18.36 -3.94
CA ASP A 29 4.19 -18.21 -2.56
C ASP A 29 4.72 -16.80 -2.27
N ILE A 30 5.46 -16.22 -3.24
CA ILE A 30 5.94 -14.84 -3.12
C ILE A 30 4.77 -13.86 -3.12
N ARG A 31 3.76 -14.05 -3.97
CA ARG A 31 2.55 -13.20 -3.99
C ARG A 31 1.82 -13.28 -2.65
N MET A 32 1.65 -14.46 -2.09
CA MET A 32 1.02 -14.65 -0.78
C MET A 32 1.81 -13.97 0.34
N LYS A 33 3.15 -14.06 0.29
CA LYS A 33 4.03 -13.35 1.22
C LYS A 33 3.86 -11.83 1.15
N ILE A 34 3.77 -11.27 -0.06
CA ILE A 34 3.56 -9.84 -0.30
C ILE A 34 2.19 -9.38 0.21
N ILE A 35 1.13 -10.14 -0.07
CA ILE A 35 -0.24 -9.86 0.41
C ILE A 35 -0.26 -9.84 1.93
N LEU A 36 0.30 -10.87 2.57
CA LEU A 36 0.33 -10.98 4.02
C LEU A 36 1.15 -9.85 4.66
N GLY A 37 2.32 -9.51 4.09
CA GLY A 37 3.15 -8.41 4.56
C GLY A 37 2.44 -7.05 4.46
N SER A 38 1.77 -6.79 3.33
CA SER A 38 0.99 -5.56 3.13
C SER A 38 -0.17 -5.45 4.11
N ALA A 39 -0.90 -6.55 4.32
CA ALA A 39 -2.01 -6.61 5.28
C ALA A 39 -1.53 -6.38 6.72
N LYS A 40 -0.40 -6.99 7.11
CA LYS A 40 0.22 -6.75 8.42
C LYS A 40 0.63 -5.29 8.62
N GLY A 41 1.21 -4.66 7.58
CA GLY A 41 1.52 -3.23 7.60
C GLY A 41 0.27 -2.38 7.81
N LEU A 42 -0.81 -2.67 7.09
CA LEU A 42 -2.08 -1.95 7.24
C LEU A 42 -2.72 -2.13 8.61
N MET A 43 -2.74 -3.36 9.12
CA MET A 43 -3.21 -3.68 10.48
C MET A 43 -2.41 -2.88 11.52
N TYR A 44 -1.08 -2.83 11.39
CA TYR A 44 -0.25 -2.05 12.29
C TYR A 44 -0.60 -0.55 12.28
N LEU A 45 -0.85 0.02 11.10
CA LEU A 45 -1.27 1.42 11.00
C LEU A 45 -2.64 1.69 11.67
N HIS A 46 -3.58 0.76 11.52
CA HIS A 46 -4.96 0.93 12.00
C HIS A 46 -5.15 0.57 13.48
N GLU A 47 -4.33 -0.31 14.03
CA GLU A 47 -4.55 -0.89 15.37
C GLU A 47 -3.29 -0.86 16.25
N GLY A 48 -2.11 -0.85 15.65
CA GLY A 48 -0.82 -0.88 16.37
C GLY A 48 -0.25 0.50 16.72
N LEU A 49 -0.85 1.59 16.23
CA LEU A 49 -0.42 2.96 16.48
C LEU A 49 -1.50 3.77 17.20
N GLU A 50 -1.07 4.64 18.11
CA GLU A 50 -1.91 5.67 18.74
C GLU A 50 -1.23 7.04 18.57
N PRO A 51 -1.86 8.01 17.86
CA PRO A 51 -3.13 7.89 17.15
C PRO A 51 -3.05 6.95 15.93
N LYS A 52 -4.19 6.31 15.61
CA LYS A 52 -4.31 5.42 14.45
C LYS A 52 -4.02 6.18 13.15
N VAL A 53 -3.44 5.51 12.16
CA VAL A 53 -3.03 6.11 10.88
C VAL A 53 -3.81 5.48 9.74
N VAL A 54 -4.53 6.27 8.94
CA VAL A 54 -5.15 5.80 7.69
C VAL A 54 -4.27 6.19 6.51
N HIS A 55 -3.79 5.22 5.73
CA HIS A 55 -2.88 5.46 4.60
C HIS A 55 -3.53 6.23 3.43
N ARG A 56 -4.77 5.87 3.07
CA ARG A 56 -5.61 6.43 1.98
C ARG A 56 -5.11 6.27 0.54
N ASP A 57 -3.88 5.85 0.29
CA ASP A 57 -3.39 5.56 -1.09
C ASP A 57 -2.71 4.19 -1.19
N VAL A 58 -3.43 3.11 -0.84
CA VAL A 58 -2.91 1.75 -0.96
C VAL A 58 -3.09 1.26 -2.39
N LYS A 59 -1.97 1.08 -3.10
CA LYS A 59 -1.90 0.60 -4.49
C LYS A 59 -0.54 -0.07 -4.72
N SER A 60 -0.41 -0.82 -5.81
CA SER A 60 0.83 -1.55 -6.14
C SER A 60 2.06 -0.64 -6.29
N SER A 61 1.91 0.60 -6.76
CA SER A 61 3.01 1.58 -6.84
C SER A 61 3.54 2.02 -5.47
N ASN A 62 2.70 1.93 -4.43
CA ASN A 62 3.03 2.34 -3.07
C ASN A 62 3.41 1.16 -2.16
N ILE A 63 3.56 -0.04 -2.72
CA ILE A 63 4.09 -1.22 -2.02
C ILE A 63 5.50 -1.47 -2.54
N LEU A 64 6.50 -1.23 -1.71
CA LEU A 64 7.90 -1.52 -2.01
C LEU A 64 8.28 -2.94 -1.60
N LEU A 65 9.20 -3.56 -2.33
CA LEU A 65 9.64 -4.94 -2.11
C LEU A 65 11.13 -4.96 -1.78
N ASP A 66 11.50 -5.47 -0.60
CA ASP A 66 12.92 -5.64 -0.27
C ASP A 66 13.55 -6.83 -1.01
N LYS A 67 14.87 -7.01 -0.84
CA LYS A 67 15.65 -8.11 -1.46
C LYS A 67 15.13 -9.52 -1.14
N HIS A 68 14.28 -9.67 -0.12
CA HIS A 68 13.68 -10.94 0.30
C HIS A 68 12.19 -11.03 -0.04
N TRP A 69 11.67 -10.13 -0.89
CA TRP A 69 10.26 -10.05 -1.25
C TRP A 69 9.33 -9.77 -0.07
N ASN A 70 9.83 -9.09 0.97
CA ASN A 70 8.95 -8.56 2.02
C ASN A 70 8.34 -7.24 1.54
N ALA A 71 7.03 -7.09 1.75
CA ALA A 71 6.31 -5.87 1.42
C ALA A 71 6.53 -4.78 2.47
N LYS A 72 6.75 -3.55 2.01
CA LYS A 72 6.78 -2.32 2.81
C LYS A 72 5.80 -1.30 2.23
N LEU A 73 4.90 -0.79 3.06
CA LEU A 73 4.03 0.32 2.66
C LEU A 73 4.85 1.61 2.54
N SER A 74 4.56 2.41 1.53
CA SER A 74 5.26 3.66 1.22
C SER A 74 4.28 4.74 0.75
N ASP A 75 4.77 5.97 0.62
CA ASP A 75 4.00 7.16 0.24
C ASP A 75 2.81 7.45 1.17
N PHE A 76 3.15 7.98 2.34
CA PHE A 76 2.20 8.47 3.33
C PHE A 76 1.79 9.93 3.05
N GLY A 77 1.98 10.45 1.84
CA GLY A 77 1.62 11.84 1.49
C GLY A 77 0.13 12.14 1.67
N LEU A 78 -0.71 11.10 1.58
CA LEU A 78 -2.14 11.17 1.85
C LEU A 78 -2.54 10.61 3.22
N ALA A 79 -1.61 10.22 4.08
CA ALA A 79 -1.97 9.62 5.36
C ALA A 79 -2.68 10.62 6.30
N LYS A 80 -3.52 10.11 7.20
CA LYS A 80 -4.24 10.89 8.21
C LYS A 80 -4.22 10.22 9.57
N LEU A 81 -4.04 11.01 10.62
CA LEU A 81 -4.20 10.57 12.00
C LEU A 81 -5.68 10.59 12.37
N LEU A 82 -6.16 9.49 12.94
CA LEU A 82 -7.46 9.37 13.58
C LEU A 82 -7.26 9.61 15.08
N GLY A 83 -7.90 10.64 15.63
CA GLY A 83 -7.93 10.84 17.08
C GLY A 83 -8.75 9.75 17.77
N SER A 84 -8.44 9.48 19.04
CA SER A 84 -9.01 8.40 19.87
C SER A 84 -10.55 8.36 19.91
N GLU A 85 -11.22 9.49 19.69
CA GLU A 85 -12.69 9.59 19.73
C GLU A 85 -13.38 9.53 18.35
N ARG A 86 -12.64 9.39 17.24
CA ARG A 86 -13.22 9.41 15.89
C ARG A 86 -13.05 8.07 15.20
N SER A 87 -14.16 7.44 14.83
CA SER A 87 -14.21 6.23 13.99
C SER A 87 -14.10 6.53 12.48
N TYR A 88 -14.14 7.80 12.10
CA TYR A 88 -14.06 8.26 10.71
C TYR A 88 -13.30 9.58 10.61
N VAL A 89 -12.58 9.81 9.50
CA VAL A 89 -12.05 11.13 9.14
C VAL A 89 -12.86 11.68 7.97
N THR A 90 -13.62 12.76 8.19
CA THR A 90 -14.24 13.51 7.09
C THR A 90 -13.14 14.23 6.32
N THR A 91 -12.77 13.72 5.14
CA THR A 91 -11.77 14.33 4.27
C THR A 91 -12.27 14.38 2.84
N ARG A 92 -11.76 15.33 2.04
CA ARG A 92 -11.94 15.28 0.58
C ARG A 92 -11.51 13.90 0.07
N VAL A 93 -12.21 13.41 -0.97
CA VAL A 93 -11.84 12.17 -1.66
C VAL A 93 -10.42 12.32 -2.19
N MET A 94 -9.50 11.46 -1.75
CA MET A 94 -8.11 11.41 -2.18
C MET A 94 -7.74 9.95 -2.46
N GLY A 95 -6.91 9.71 -3.48
CA GLY A 95 -6.51 8.38 -3.95
C GLY A 95 -6.30 8.41 -5.46
N THR A 96 -5.65 7.40 -6.01
CA THR A 96 -5.40 7.32 -7.45
C THR A 96 -6.65 6.84 -8.19
N PHE A 97 -7.11 7.59 -9.21
CA PHE A 97 -8.29 7.25 -10.00
C PHE A 97 -8.02 6.02 -10.90
N GLY A 98 -8.34 4.84 -10.39
CA GLY A 98 -8.34 3.58 -11.14
C GLY A 98 -9.27 2.59 -10.45
N VAL A 99 -10.40 2.27 -11.09
CA VAL A 99 -11.46 1.35 -10.61
C VAL A 99 -12.39 1.92 -9.52
N CYS A 100 -13.13 2.98 -9.88
CA CYS A 100 -14.49 3.19 -9.39
C CYS A 100 -15.40 3.31 -10.62
N ARG A 101 -15.67 2.17 -11.29
CA ARG A 101 -16.74 2.11 -12.29
C ARG A 101 -18.05 1.96 -11.52
N HIS A 102 -18.79 3.07 -11.47
CA HIS A 102 -20.24 3.20 -11.24
C HIS A 102 -20.88 2.33 -10.16
N TRP A 103 -21.11 2.91 -8.98
CA TRP A 103 -22.31 2.62 -8.21
C TRP A 103 -23.32 3.74 -8.49
N HIS A 104 -24.23 3.48 -9.42
CA HIS A 104 -25.50 4.19 -9.50
C HIS A 104 -26.45 3.43 -8.56
N VAL A 105 -27.04 4.15 -7.61
CA VAL A 105 -28.15 3.65 -6.79
C VAL A 105 -29.36 4.46 -7.23
N GLU A 106 -30.31 3.81 -7.89
CA GLU A 106 -31.73 4.11 -7.69
C GLU A 106 -32.22 3.23 -6.52
#